data_AF-A0A172TVP7-F1
#
_entry.id   AF-A0A172TVP7-F1
#
_cell.length_a   1.000
_cell.length_b   1.000
_cell.length_c   1.000
_cell.angle_alpha   90.00
_cell.angle_beta   90.00
_cell.angle_gamma   90.00
#
_symmetry.space_group_name_H-M   'P 1'
#
loop_
_entity.id
_entity.type
_entity.pdbx_description
1 polymer ?
#
loop_
_entity_poly.entity_id
_entity_poly.type
_entity_poly.pdbx_seq_one_letter_code
_entity_poly.pdbx_strand_id
1 'polypeptide(L)'
;MQVYANLSFGIRNKDLNGNVRFTRMYNPFNRGFYRISASRDFRYIFSGDAWINMLKRSNTYLNQSVGIGHGLELANGLFLYTDLDVAFRRSVNQYKTGNVVDSLLGDILDNNHAVAFESYNAVYTKVRLQYTPKQRYIREPLEKVILGSAWPTFYVTWRKGLSGILGSPINFDFMELGMEQEIHAGIMGNLRYNVKTGRFLNQKDLRLVDYQFQRRGDPLLFLNPDEAFQALDSTFAVFKPYYQAHFVHEFNGFLLNKVPILKKMQLREVGGGGFLIAPERNLRYAELFAGVERVFKWPFNPLSKFKLGVYVVGSAANRFHNPVQFKVGLTTWDKQRNKWF
;
A
#
# COMPACT_ATOMS: atom_id res chain seq x y z
N MET A 1 -3.31 -7.58 -25.08
CA MET A 1 -4.12 -6.45 -24.58
C MET A 1 -4.86 -6.92 -23.33
N GLN A 2 -4.94 -6.10 -22.29
CA GLN A 2 -5.62 -6.45 -21.04
C GLN A 2 -6.65 -5.36 -20.69
N VAL A 3 -7.86 -5.80 -20.39
CA VAL A 3 -8.95 -4.94 -19.91
C VAL A 3 -9.36 -5.46 -18.54
N TYR A 4 -9.39 -4.56 -17.57
CA TYR A 4 -9.91 -4.82 -16.24
C TYR A 4 -11.06 -3.87 -15.98
N ALA A 5 -12.20 -4.41 -15.54
CA ALA A 5 -13.35 -3.62 -15.16
C ALA A 5 -13.94 -4.21 -13.87
N ASN A 6 -14.16 -3.34 -12.88
CA ASN A 6 -14.93 -3.66 -11.69
C ASN A 6 -15.97 -2.56 -11.54
N LEU A 7 -17.24 -2.91 -11.72
CA LEU A 7 -18.35 -1.97 -11.74
C LEU A 7 -19.39 -2.40 -10.72
N SER A 8 -19.95 -1.43 -10.01
CA SER A 8 -21.00 -1.60 -9.02
C SER A 8 -22.08 -0.54 -9.22
N PHE A 9 -23.33 -0.90 -9.02
CA PHE A 9 -24.45 0.03 -9.10
C PHE A 9 -25.09 0.23 -7.71
N GLY A 10 -25.10 1.47 -7.24
CA GLY A 10 -25.71 1.85 -5.98
C GLY A 10 -27.21 2.10 -6.16
N ILE A 11 -28.05 1.15 -5.74
CA ILE A 11 -29.51 1.25 -5.90
C ILE A 11 -30.08 2.52 -5.23
N ARG A 12 -29.58 2.88 -4.04
CA ARG A 12 -30.09 4.01 -3.24
C ARG A 12 -29.79 5.38 -3.87
N ASN A 13 -28.60 5.56 -4.40
CA ASN A 13 -28.15 6.82 -5.01
C ASN A 13 -28.25 6.80 -6.54
N LYS A 14 -28.69 5.67 -7.12
CA LYS A 14 -28.81 5.41 -8.57
C LYS A 14 -27.52 5.74 -9.32
N ASP A 15 -26.40 5.29 -8.78
CA ASP A 15 -25.08 5.66 -9.27
C ASP A 15 -24.22 4.46 -9.67
N LEU A 16 -23.55 4.58 -10.82
CA LEU A 16 -22.51 3.65 -11.22
C LEU A 16 -21.17 4.09 -10.61
N ASN A 17 -20.54 3.17 -9.89
CA ASN A 17 -19.22 3.32 -9.30
C ASN A 17 -18.31 2.17 -9.74
N GLY A 18 -17.01 2.37 -9.58
CA GLY A 18 -15.98 1.40 -9.91
C GLY A 18 -14.95 1.95 -10.89
N ASN A 19 -14.14 1.05 -11.44
CA ASN A 19 -13.02 1.41 -12.28
C ASN A 19 -12.91 0.54 -13.53
N VAL A 20 -12.46 1.17 -14.61
CA VAL A 20 -12.09 0.52 -15.86
C VAL A 20 -10.66 0.89 -16.17
N ARG A 21 -9.85 -0.11 -16.50
CA ARG A 21 -8.45 0.04 -16.87
C ARG A 21 -8.18 -0.75 -18.14
N PHE A 22 -7.67 -0.04 -19.13
CA PHE A 22 -7.13 -0.59 -20.36
C PHE A 22 -5.61 -0.57 -20.27
N THR A 23 -4.94 -1.66 -20.66
CA THR A 23 -3.47 -1.71 -20.78
C THR A 23 -3.06 -2.45 -22.04
N ARG A 24 -2.16 -1.83 -22.82
CA ARG A 24 -1.60 -2.44 -24.03
C ARG A 24 -0.09 -2.25 -24.04
N MET A 25 0.62 -3.37 -24.16
CA MET A 25 2.04 -3.38 -24.53
C MET A 25 2.15 -3.17 -26.03
N TYR A 26 2.93 -2.18 -26.43
CA TYR A 26 3.27 -1.91 -27.82
C TYR A 26 4.71 -2.36 -28.15
N ASN A 27 5.57 -2.52 -27.13
CA ASN A 27 6.91 -3.08 -27.26
C ASN A 27 7.14 -4.09 -26.12
N PRO A 28 6.83 -5.38 -26.30
CA PRO A 28 7.02 -6.39 -25.25
C PRO A 28 8.47 -6.59 -24.83
N PHE A 29 9.43 -6.40 -25.75
CA PHE A 29 10.85 -6.57 -25.50
C PHE A 29 11.40 -5.57 -24.49
N ASN A 30 11.09 -4.29 -24.67
CA ASN A 30 11.42 -3.22 -23.71
C ASN A 30 10.30 -2.98 -22.70
N ARG A 31 9.29 -3.85 -22.63
CA ARG A 31 8.10 -3.68 -21.78
C ARG A 31 7.43 -2.30 -21.92
N GLY A 32 7.47 -1.74 -23.12
CA GLY A 32 6.78 -0.52 -23.49
C GLY A 32 5.27 -0.73 -23.48
N PHE A 33 4.56 -0.03 -22.60
CA PHE A 33 3.10 -0.05 -22.53
C PHE A 33 2.51 1.32 -22.27
N TYR A 34 1.24 1.47 -22.65
CA TYR A 34 0.38 2.53 -22.16
C TYR A 34 -0.82 1.95 -21.43
N ARG A 35 -1.30 2.72 -20.45
CA ARG A 35 -2.46 2.43 -19.62
C ARG A 35 -3.40 3.61 -19.67
N ILE A 36 -4.68 3.33 -19.84
CA ILE A 36 -5.74 4.33 -19.72
C ILE A 36 -6.69 3.83 -18.66
N SER A 37 -7.08 4.68 -17.73
CA SER A 37 -8.03 4.32 -16.69
C SER A 37 -9.05 5.41 -16.48
N ALA A 38 -10.27 5.00 -16.17
CA ALA A 38 -11.33 5.84 -15.65
C ALA A 38 -11.88 5.18 -14.40
N SER A 39 -12.12 5.95 -13.35
CA SER A 39 -12.63 5.43 -12.09
C SER A 39 -13.55 6.42 -11.40
N ARG A 40 -14.51 5.90 -10.66
CA ARG A 40 -15.36 6.64 -9.72
C ARG A 40 -15.49 5.80 -8.47
N ASP A 41 -14.72 6.18 -7.45
CA ASP A 41 -14.62 5.40 -6.21
C ASP A 41 -14.77 6.32 -5.00
N PHE A 42 -15.29 5.76 -3.91
CA PHE A 42 -15.20 6.37 -2.59
C PHE A 42 -13.79 6.13 -2.04
N ARG A 43 -13.10 7.20 -1.65
CA ARG A 43 -11.73 7.15 -1.12
C ARG A 43 -11.66 7.76 0.26
N TYR A 44 -10.68 7.32 1.03
CA TYR A 44 -10.42 7.84 2.36
C TYR A 44 -9.58 9.12 2.33
N ILE A 45 -9.92 10.09 3.17
CA ILE A 45 -9.14 11.33 3.37
C ILE A 45 -7.86 11.01 4.15
N PHE A 46 -7.99 10.19 5.18
CA PHE A 46 -6.97 9.63 6.04
C PHE A 46 -6.90 8.11 5.80
N SER A 47 -6.12 7.69 4.81
CA SER A 47 -5.89 6.26 4.52
C SER A 47 -5.04 5.55 5.57
N GLY A 48 -4.41 6.30 6.48
CA GLY A 48 -3.49 5.80 7.50
C GLY A 48 -4.09 5.60 8.88
N ASP A 49 -5.39 5.77 9.09
CA ASP A 49 -5.99 5.75 10.44
C ASP A 49 -6.41 4.33 10.89
N ALA A 50 -6.87 4.21 12.14
CA ALA A 50 -7.41 2.97 12.71
C ALA A 50 -8.56 2.43 11.86
N TRP A 51 -8.73 1.11 11.82
CA TRP A 51 -9.81 0.47 11.04
C TRP A 51 -11.21 1.05 11.36
N ILE A 52 -11.48 1.45 12.61
CA ILE A 52 -12.73 2.10 13.03
C ILE A 52 -12.91 3.47 12.33
N ASN A 53 -11.85 4.26 12.22
CA ASN A 53 -11.88 5.56 11.54
C ASN A 53 -11.95 5.42 10.01
N MET A 54 -11.58 4.26 9.46
CA MET A 54 -11.84 3.91 8.06
C MET A 54 -13.32 3.60 7.80
N LEU A 55 -14.10 3.28 8.83
CA LEU A 55 -15.56 3.09 8.70
C LEU A 55 -16.35 4.40 8.80
N LYS A 56 -15.71 5.50 9.23
CA LYS A 56 -16.36 6.80 9.39
C LYS A 56 -16.57 7.50 8.04
N ARG A 57 -17.78 8.02 7.83
CA ARG A 57 -18.17 8.86 6.69
C ARG A 57 -17.40 10.18 6.63
N SER A 58 -17.01 10.71 7.79
CA SER A 58 -16.16 11.92 7.88
C SER A 58 -14.81 11.73 7.19
N ASN A 59 -14.36 10.49 7.07
CA ASN A 59 -13.11 10.13 6.42
C ASN A 59 -13.29 9.77 4.94
N THR A 60 -14.45 9.99 4.32
CA THR A 60 -14.74 9.52 2.95
C THR A 60 -15.05 10.68 2.01
N TYR A 61 -14.54 10.61 0.77
CA TYR A 61 -14.90 11.52 -0.32
C TYR A 61 -15.08 10.75 -1.63
N LEU A 62 -15.77 11.35 -2.59
CA LEU A 62 -15.94 10.78 -3.92
C LEU A 62 -14.81 11.26 -4.83
N ASN A 63 -14.08 10.31 -5.40
CA ASN A 63 -13.02 10.57 -6.36
C ASN A 63 -13.39 10.03 -7.73
N GLN A 64 -13.69 10.92 -8.67
CA GLN A 64 -13.81 10.58 -10.08
C GLN A 64 -12.47 10.91 -10.75
N SER A 65 -11.85 10.00 -11.48
CA SER A 65 -10.57 10.27 -12.11
C SER A 65 -10.42 9.61 -13.45
N VAL A 66 -9.69 10.29 -14.34
CA VAL A 66 -9.19 9.75 -15.59
C VAL A 66 -7.67 9.84 -15.55
N GLY A 67 -7.01 8.74 -15.90
CA GLY A 67 -5.56 8.63 -15.84
C GLY A 67 -4.98 8.01 -17.11
N ILE A 68 -3.80 8.48 -17.49
CA ILE A 68 -2.98 7.91 -18.55
C ILE A 68 -1.61 7.57 -17.95
N GLY A 69 -1.19 6.32 -18.09
CA GLY A 69 0.11 5.84 -17.67
C GLY A 69 0.93 5.35 -18.86
N HIS A 70 2.24 5.52 -18.78
CA HIS A 70 3.22 4.98 -19.72
C HIS A 70 4.36 4.32 -18.94
N GLY A 71 4.85 3.19 -19.43
CA GLY A 71 5.97 2.48 -18.85
C GLY A 71 6.89 1.94 -19.92
N LEU A 72 8.20 2.01 -19.69
CA LEU A 72 9.22 1.54 -20.62
C LEU A 72 10.51 1.15 -19.89
N GLU A 73 11.15 0.07 -20.33
CA GLU A 73 12.54 -0.26 -19.99
C GLU A 73 13.50 0.50 -20.91
N LEU A 74 14.17 1.51 -20.37
CA LEU A 74 15.14 2.36 -21.09
C LEU A 74 16.45 1.61 -21.36
N ALA A 75 16.90 0.81 -20.39
CA ALA A 75 18.06 -0.05 -20.46
C ALA A 75 17.83 -1.26 -19.54
N ASN A 76 18.64 -2.32 -19.64
CA ASN A 76 18.41 -3.53 -18.84
C ASN A 76 18.34 -3.21 -17.33
N GLY A 77 17.17 -3.46 -16.73
CA GLY A 77 16.88 -3.17 -15.33
C GLY A 77 16.51 -1.72 -15.02
N LEU A 78 16.59 -0.79 -15.98
CA LEU A 78 16.22 0.62 -15.83
C LEU A 78 14.84 0.89 -16.43
N PHE A 79 13.84 1.07 -15.58
CA PHE A 79 12.45 1.33 -15.97
C PHE A 79 12.04 2.76 -15.66
N LEU A 80 11.35 3.38 -16.62
CA LEU A 80 10.67 4.65 -16.45
C LEU A 80 9.17 4.42 -16.48
N TYR A 81 8.47 4.93 -15.47
CA TYR A 81 7.02 4.99 -15.40
C TYR A 81 6.58 6.43 -15.28
N THR A 82 5.57 6.82 -16.05
CA THR A 82 4.98 8.16 -16.01
C THR A 82 3.47 8.04 -15.99
N ASP A 83 2.81 8.63 -15.01
CA ASP A 83 1.36 8.69 -14.89
C ASP A 83 0.91 10.16 -14.87
N LEU A 84 -0.17 10.45 -15.60
CA LEU A 84 -0.88 11.72 -15.57
C LEU A 84 -2.33 11.43 -15.17
N ASP A 85 -2.79 12.03 -14.07
CA ASP A 85 -4.12 11.80 -13.52
C ASP A 85 -4.88 13.13 -13.37
N VAL A 86 -6.12 13.15 -13.84
CA VAL A 86 -7.08 14.23 -13.58
C VAL A 86 -8.15 13.67 -12.65
N ALA A 87 -8.27 14.26 -11.46
CA ALA A 87 -9.23 13.86 -10.44
C ALA A 87 -10.22 14.98 -10.14
N PHE A 88 -11.51 14.65 -10.09
CA PHE A 88 -12.61 15.51 -9.70
C PHE A 88 -13.07 15.07 -8.31
N ARG A 89 -12.69 15.85 -7.30
CA ARG A 89 -12.96 15.54 -5.90
C ARG A 89 -14.28 16.17 -5.48
N ARG A 90 -15.21 15.34 -5.01
CA ARG A 90 -16.54 15.74 -4.57
C ARG A 90 -16.79 15.30 -3.13
N SER A 91 -17.45 16.15 -2.35
CA SER A 91 -17.92 15.77 -1.01
C SER A 91 -19.05 14.74 -1.12
N VAL A 92 -19.13 13.84 -0.14
CA VAL A 92 -20.21 12.85 -0.02
C VAL A 92 -21.31 13.30 0.95
N ASN A 93 -21.31 14.57 1.39
CA ASN A 93 -22.28 15.09 2.35
C ASN A 93 -23.74 14.91 1.92
N GLN A 94 -24.03 14.95 0.62
CA GLN A 94 -25.38 14.80 0.08
C GLN A 94 -25.75 13.35 -0.29
N TYR A 95 -24.87 12.37 -0.04
CA TYR A 95 -25.17 10.98 -0.36
C TYR A 95 -26.17 10.38 0.63
N LYS A 96 -27.16 9.65 0.12
CA LYS A 96 -28.10 8.89 0.94
C LYS A 96 -27.41 7.63 1.44
N THR A 97 -27.33 7.46 2.75
CA THR A 97 -26.75 6.28 3.40
C THR A 97 -27.81 5.41 4.06
N GLY A 98 -27.48 4.15 4.35
CA GLY A 98 -28.37 3.26 5.10
C GLY A 98 -28.15 3.40 6.60
N ASN A 99 -29.15 3.01 7.38
CA ASN A 99 -29.14 3.19 8.84
C ASN A 99 -28.45 2.04 9.59
N VAL A 100 -28.13 0.92 8.91
CA VAL A 100 -27.64 -0.31 9.54
C VAL A 100 -26.31 -0.11 10.28
N VAL A 101 -25.37 0.62 9.69
CA VAL A 101 -24.07 0.88 10.32
C VAL A 101 -24.24 1.82 11.51
N ASP A 102 -25.05 2.87 11.34
CA ASP A 102 -25.33 3.84 12.39
C ASP A 102 -26.11 3.19 13.57
N SER A 103 -26.98 2.22 13.31
CA SER A 103 -27.72 1.50 14.36
C SER A 103 -26.88 0.45 15.10
N LEU A 104 -25.90 -0.17 14.43
CA LEU A 104 -25.08 -1.24 15.03
C LEU A 104 -23.81 -0.72 15.69
N LEU A 105 -23.27 0.40 15.22
CA LEU A 105 -21.99 0.95 15.64
C LEU A 105 -22.08 2.42 16.08
N GLY A 106 -23.30 2.94 16.31
CA GLY A 106 -23.53 4.34 16.69
C GLY A 106 -22.75 4.76 17.94
N ASP A 107 -22.69 3.88 18.95
CA ASP A 107 -21.97 4.12 20.20
C ASP A 107 -20.44 4.07 20.07
N ILE A 108 -19.93 3.55 18.93
CA ILE A 108 -18.50 3.40 18.65
C ILE A 108 -18.03 4.45 17.61
N LEU A 109 -18.92 4.86 16.71
CA LEU A 109 -18.65 5.80 15.63
C LEU A 109 -19.09 7.22 15.99
N ASP A 110 -18.42 7.83 16.96
CA ASP A 110 -18.65 9.24 17.32
C ASP A 110 -18.55 10.17 16.10
N ASN A 111 -19.54 11.06 15.95
CA ASN A 111 -19.64 12.08 14.91
C ASN A 111 -19.45 11.55 13.48
N ASN A 112 -20.19 10.48 13.13
CA ASN A 112 -20.17 9.85 11.80
C ASN A 112 -20.86 10.69 10.70
N HIS A 113 -20.53 11.97 10.56
CA HIS A 113 -21.05 12.84 9.51
C HIS A 113 -20.02 13.05 8.41
N ALA A 114 -20.44 13.05 7.15
CA ALA A 114 -19.56 13.30 6.02
C ALA A 114 -19.00 14.74 6.07
N VAL A 115 -17.70 14.90 5.80
CA VAL A 115 -17.09 16.23 5.77
C VAL A 115 -17.55 16.98 4.52
N ALA A 116 -18.20 18.11 4.73
CA ALA A 116 -18.52 19.06 3.66
C ALA A 116 -17.24 19.81 3.27
N PHE A 117 -16.89 19.77 1.98
CA PHE A 117 -15.82 20.59 1.41
C PHE A 117 -16.19 21.00 -0.01
N GLU A 118 -15.67 22.15 -0.44
CA GLU A 118 -15.88 22.63 -1.80
C GLU A 118 -15.22 21.70 -2.81
N SER A 119 -15.98 21.29 -3.82
CA SER A 119 -15.47 20.39 -4.83
C SER A 119 -14.40 21.07 -5.69
N TYR A 120 -13.39 20.31 -6.11
CA TYR A 120 -12.30 20.85 -6.91
C TYR A 120 -11.67 19.81 -7.82
N ASN A 121 -10.99 20.30 -8.85
CA ASN A 121 -10.25 19.49 -9.80
C ASN A 121 -8.80 19.39 -9.34
N ALA A 122 -8.17 18.24 -9.55
CA ALA A 122 -6.79 18.01 -9.17
C ALA A 122 -6.06 17.30 -10.30
N VAL A 123 -4.99 17.91 -10.81
CA VAL A 123 -4.17 17.32 -11.86
C VAL A 123 -2.82 16.94 -11.28
N TYR A 124 -2.42 15.69 -11.50
CA TYR A 124 -1.20 15.11 -10.98
C TYR A 124 -0.35 14.56 -12.09
N THR A 125 0.96 14.68 -11.94
CA THR A 125 1.93 13.83 -12.64
C THR A 125 2.74 13.05 -11.62
N LYS A 126 3.03 11.80 -11.94
CA LYS A 126 3.93 10.93 -11.19
C LYS A 126 4.94 10.33 -12.13
N VAL A 127 6.22 10.56 -11.86
CA VAL A 127 7.32 9.93 -12.59
C VAL A 127 8.09 9.04 -11.63
N ARG A 128 8.29 7.78 -12.00
CA ARG A 128 9.11 6.83 -11.23
C ARG A 128 10.19 6.26 -12.12
N LEU A 129 11.44 6.44 -11.71
CA LEU A 129 12.59 5.76 -12.29
C LEU A 129 12.99 4.63 -11.35
N GLN A 130 13.08 3.40 -11.85
CA GLN A 130 13.51 2.22 -11.09
C GLN A 130 14.72 1.59 -11.75
N TYR A 131 15.70 1.18 -10.96
CA TYR A 131 16.90 0.53 -11.45
C TYR A 131 17.25 -0.71 -10.63
N THR A 132 17.31 -1.87 -11.29
CA THR A 132 17.76 -3.14 -10.72
C THR A 132 19.07 -3.56 -11.40
N PRO A 133 20.23 -3.42 -10.74
CA PRO A 133 21.51 -3.80 -11.31
C PRO A 133 21.56 -5.29 -11.68
N LYS A 134 22.31 -5.64 -12.74
CA LYS A 134 22.57 -7.02 -13.19
C LYS A 134 21.30 -7.88 -13.30
N GLN A 135 20.19 -7.29 -13.74
CA GLN A 135 18.94 -8.00 -13.94
C GLN A 135 19.10 -9.10 -14.99
N ARG A 136 18.86 -10.35 -14.59
CA ARG A 136 18.90 -11.51 -15.46
C ARG A 136 17.61 -11.59 -16.26
N TYR A 137 17.71 -11.98 -17.51
CA TYR A 137 16.56 -12.16 -18.39
C TYR A 137 16.81 -13.25 -19.43
N ILE A 138 15.73 -13.86 -19.90
CA ILE A 138 15.71 -14.70 -21.09
C ILE A 138 15.19 -13.84 -22.23
N ARG A 139 15.86 -13.97 -23.38
CA ARG A 139 15.47 -13.30 -24.62
C ARG A 139 14.69 -14.29 -25.47
N GLU A 140 13.40 -14.07 -25.59
CA GLU A 140 12.54 -14.77 -26.54
C GLU A 140 12.44 -13.96 -27.85
N PRO A 141 12.01 -14.55 -28.98
CA PRO A 141 11.87 -13.82 -30.24
C PRO A 141 10.95 -12.59 -30.16
N LEU A 142 9.92 -12.65 -29.31
CA LEU A 142 8.88 -11.62 -29.22
C LEU A 142 8.91 -10.82 -27.91
N GLU A 143 9.62 -11.29 -26.88
CA GLU A 143 9.60 -10.67 -25.57
C GLU A 143 10.86 -10.91 -24.75
N LYS A 144 10.96 -10.17 -23.65
CA LYS A 144 12.01 -10.29 -22.65
C LYS A 144 11.40 -10.78 -21.34
N VAL A 145 11.81 -11.97 -20.91
CA VAL A 145 11.34 -12.59 -19.65
C VAL A 145 12.34 -12.29 -18.54
N ILE A 146 11.93 -11.52 -17.53
CA ILE A 146 12.80 -11.13 -16.41
C ILE A 146 12.87 -12.27 -15.39
N LEU A 147 14.08 -12.70 -15.06
CA LEU A 147 14.35 -13.77 -14.08
C LEU A 147 14.66 -13.23 -12.67
N GLY A 148 14.82 -11.92 -12.52
CA GLY A 148 15.17 -11.26 -11.27
C GLY A 148 16.65 -10.86 -11.18
N SER A 149 17.08 -10.43 -9.99
CA SER A 149 18.46 -10.02 -9.73
C SER A 149 18.89 -10.41 -8.31
N ALA A 150 20.20 -10.55 -8.11
CA ALA A 150 20.82 -10.65 -6.80
C ALA A 150 21.00 -9.26 -6.12
N TRP A 151 20.74 -8.18 -6.86
CA TRP A 151 20.84 -6.80 -6.37
C TRP A 151 19.45 -6.25 -6.02
N PRO A 152 19.37 -5.31 -5.07
CA PRO A 152 18.13 -4.59 -4.79
C PRO A 152 17.68 -3.75 -5.99
N THR A 153 16.38 -3.44 -6.00
CA THR A 153 15.81 -2.43 -6.89
C THR A 153 15.85 -1.09 -6.19
N PHE A 154 16.55 -0.13 -6.77
CA PHE A 154 16.54 1.26 -6.35
C PHE A 154 15.46 2.01 -7.11
N TYR A 155 14.86 3.02 -6.49
CA TYR A 155 13.89 3.86 -7.18
C TYR A 155 13.90 5.30 -6.70
N VAL A 156 13.50 6.18 -7.62
CA VAL A 156 13.18 7.58 -7.36
C VAL A 156 11.76 7.82 -7.88
N THR A 157 10.90 8.35 -7.02
CA THR A 157 9.55 8.78 -7.40
C THR A 157 9.42 10.28 -7.19
N TRP A 158 8.98 10.98 -8.22
CA TRP A 158 8.58 12.37 -8.15
C TRP A 158 7.08 12.48 -8.43
N ARG A 159 6.37 13.21 -7.57
CA ARG A 159 4.95 13.52 -7.72
C ARG A 159 4.77 15.02 -7.71
N LYS A 160 4.01 15.55 -8.66
CA LYS A 160 3.71 16.97 -8.76
C LYS A 160 2.22 17.22 -8.91
N GLY A 161 1.72 18.18 -8.14
CA GLY A 161 0.43 18.81 -8.38
C GLY A 161 0.55 19.95 -9.39
N LEU A 162 -0.25 19.90 -10.45
CA LEU A 162 -0.18 20.84 -11.57
C LEU A 162 -1.29 21.89 -11.46
N SER A 163 -0.92 23.07 -10.98
CA SER A 163 -1.84 24.20 -10.85
C SER A 163 -2.21 24.82 -12.22
N GLY A 164 -3.43 25.34 -12.35
CA GLY A 164 -3.93 26.04 -13.53
C GLY A 164 -4.48 25.12 -14.64
N ILE A 165 -3.99 23.88 -14.75
CA ILE A 165 -4.50 22.91 -15.73
C ILE A 165 -5.87 22.41 -15.30
N LEU A 166 -6.88 22.53 -16.17
CA LEU A 166 -8.28 22.15 -15.90
C LEU A 166 -8.84 22.78 -14.61
N GLY A 167 -8.39 23.99 -14.26
CA GLY A 167 -8.80 24.70 -13.04
C GLY A 167 -8.29 24.06 -11.76
N SER A 168 -7.20 23.28 -11.83
CA SER A 168 -6.64 22.66 -10.64
C SER A 168 -5.95 23.70 -9.73
N PRO A 169 -6.28 23.76 -8.43
CA PRO A 169 -5.59 24.63 -7.49
C PRO A 169 -4.32 23.98 -6.93
N ILE A 170 -4.17 22.66 -7.00
CA ILE A 170 -3.10 21.90 -6.34
C ILE A 170 -1.71 22.28 -6.88
N ASN A 171 -0.79 22.56 -5.98
CA ASN A 171 0.60 22.91 -6.29
C ASN A 171 1.56 22.38 -5.21
N PHE A 172 2.13 21.21 -5.46
CA PHE A 172 3.17 20.65 -4.61
C PHE A 172 4.17 19.84 -5.43
N ASP A 173 5.32 19.57 -4.84
CA ASP A 173 6.29 18.61 -5.36
C ASP A 173 6.73 17.68 -4.22
N PHE A 174 6.60 16.38 -4.43
CA PHE A 174 7.01 15.35 -3.49
C PHE A 174 8.03 14.43 -4.14
N MET A 175 9.11 14.13 -3.43
CA MET A 175 10.18 13.26 -3.88
C MET A 175 10.38 12.14 -2.88
N GLU A 176 10.42 10.90 -3.37
CA GLU A 176 10.70 9.70 -2.59
C GLU A 176 11.84 8.91 -3.23
N LEU A 177 12.78 8.47 -2.41
CA LEU A 177 13.86 7.58 -2.76
C LEU A 177 13.67 6.28 -1.98
N GLY A 178 13.92 5.15 -2.61
CA GLY A 178 13.86 3.89 -1.90
C GLY A 178 14.65 2.78 -2.54
N MET A 179 14.78 1.70 -1.77
CA MET A 179 15.47 0.48 -2.11
C MET A 179 14.66 -0.69 -1.57
N GLU A 180 14.37 -1.67 -2.42
CA GLU A 180 13.60 -2.86 -2.06
C GLU A 180 14.27 -4.12 -2.60
N GLN A 181 14.22 -5.21 -1.83
CA GLN A 181 14.73 -6.51 -2.26
C GLN A 181 13.98 -7.67 -1.62
N GLU A 182 13.83 -8.76 -2.37
CA GLU A 182 13.35 -10.05 -1.92
C GLU A 182 14.43 -11.10 -2.22
N ILE A 183 15.00 -11.70 -1.16
CA ILE A 183 16.08 -12.69 -1.22
C ILE A 183 15.48 -14.05 -0.86
N HIS A 184 15.55 -14.99 -1.79
CA HIS A 184 15.10 -16.36 -1.61
C HIS A 184 16.28 -17.23 -1.16
N ALA A 185 16.34 -17.56 0.14
CA ALA A 185 17.42 -18.35 0.75
C ALA A 185 17.09 -19.85 0.82
N GLY A 186 16.21 -20.33 -0.08
CA GLY A 186 15.79 -21.73 -0.15
C GLY A 186 15.17 -22.21 1.16
N ILE A 187 15.81 -23.19 1.80
CA ILE A 187 15.33 -23.83 3.03
C ILE A 187 15.34 -22.85 4.22
N MET A 188 16.25 -21.86 4.22
CA MET A 188 16.31 -20.85 5.30
C MET A 188 15.16 -19.84 5.25
N GLY A 189 14.38 -19.83 4.15
CA GLY A 189 13.23 -18.96 3.99
C GLY A 189 13.47 -17.79 3.04
N ASN A 190 12.62 -16.78 3.16
CA ASN A 190 12.63 -15.59 2.31
C ASN A 190 12.83 -14.33 3.16
N LEU A 191 13.83 -13.53 2.81
CA LEU A 191 14.08 -12.23 3.42
C LEU A 191 13.57 -11.13 2.49
N ARG A 192 12.76 -10.22 3.03
CA ARG A 192 12.33 -9.01 2.35
C ARG A 192 12.78 -7.80 3.16
N TYR A 193 13.23 -6.77 2.46
CA TYR A 193 13.44 -5.47 3.08
C TYR A 193 13.03 -4.33 2.14
N ASN A 194 12.58 -3.25 2.75
CA ASN A 194 12.23 -2.01 2.07
C ASN A 194 12.79 -0.85 2.90
N VAL A 195 13.63 -0.03 2.30
CA VAL A 195 14.18 1.19 2.90
C VAL A 195 13.76 2.36 2.03
N LYS A 196 13.14 3.37 2.61
CA LYS A 196 12.69 4.55 1.87
C LYS A 196 12.80 5.84 2.67
N THR A 197 12.92 6.94 1.95
CA THR A 197 12.87 8.30 2.47
C THR A 197 12.09 9.18 1.51
N GLY A 198 11.32 10.12 2.04
CA GLY A 198 10.56 11.05 1.21
C GLY A 198 10.42 12.42 1.86
N ARG A 199 10.22 13.44 1.04
CA ARG A 199 9.95 14.81 1.49
C ARG A 199 9.13 15.60 0.46
N PHE A 200 8.39 16.58 0.95
CA PHE A 200 7.83 17.61 0.07
C PHE A 200 8.90 18.68 -0.20
N LEU A 201 9.19 18.91 -1.49
CA LEU A 201 10.10 19.97 -1.96
C LEU A 201 9.38 21.31 -2.07
N ASN A 202 8.07 21.27 -2.34
CA ASN A 202 7.19 22.44 -2.51
C ASN A 202 5.78 22.09 -2.01
N GLN A 203 5.11 23.04 -1.38
CA GLN A 203 3.79 22.87 -0.73
C GLN A 203 2.91 24.12 -0.88
N LYS A 204 2.99 24.83 -2.01
CA LYS A 204 2.23 26.07 -2.24
C LYS A 204 0.71 25.90 -2.07
N ASP A 205 0.14 24.83 -2.60
CA ASP A 205 -1.25 24.42 -2.36
C ASP A 205 -1.25 22.88 -2.23
N LEU A 206 -1.11 22.43 -0.99
CA LEU A 206 -1.16 21.03 -0.62
C LEU A 206 -2.40 20.81 0.23
N ARG A 207 -3.29 19.92 -0.22
CA ARG A 207 -4.53 19.61 0.48
C ARG A 207 -4.37 18.35 1.32
N LEU A 208 -5.18 18.24 2.36
CA LEU A 208 -5.15 17.15 3.35
C LEU A 208 -5.12 15.74 2.73
N VAL A 209 -5.92 15.53 1.68
CA VAL A 209 -6.00 14.27 0.93
C VAL A 209 -4.72 13.91 0.16
N ASP A 210 -3.79 14.85 0.01
CA ASP A 210 -2.50 14.67 -0.67
C ASP A 210 -1.32 14.54 0.29
N TYR A 211 -1.57 14.69 1.60
CA TYR A 211 -0.54 14.53 2.62
C TYR A 211 0.03 13.12 2.59
N GLN A 212 1.32 13.01 2.94
CA GLN A 212 1.94 11.72 3.21
C GLN A 212 1.78 11.41 4.69
N PHE A 213 1.32 10.21 5.01
CA PHE A 213 1.03 9.80 6.38
C PHE A 213 1.89 8.61 6.79
N GLN A 214 2.34 8.65 8.04
CA GLN A 214 2.81 7.47 8.76
C GLN A 214 1.62 6.88 9.51
N ARG A 215 1.26 5.65 9.16
CA ARG A 215 0.09 4.94 9.68
C ARG A 215 0.40 4.32 11.04
N ARG A 216 -0.48 4.54 12.02
CA ARG A 216 -0.41 3.85 13.32
C ARG A 216 -0.57 2.34 13.17
N GLY A 217 -0.08 1.62 14.18
CA GLY A 217 -0.40 0.22 14.36
C GLY A 217 -1.89 0.02 14.70
N ASP A 218 -2.48 -1.06 14.17
CA ASP A 218 -3.79 -1.50 14.63
C ASP A 218 -3.68 -2.21 15.99
N PRO A 219 -4.62 -2.00 16.94
CA PRO A 219 -4.48 -2.53 18.30
C PRO A 219 -4.41 -4.06 18.41
N LEU A 220 -5.18 -4.77 17.57
CA LEU A 220 -5.29 -6.23 17.58
C LEU A 220 -4.78 -6.88 16.29
N LEU A 221 -4.99 -6.21 15.16
CA LEU A 221 -4.69 -6.78 13.84
C LEU A 221 -3.21 -6.59 13.50
N PHE A 222 -2.59 -7.67 13.03
CA PHE A 222 -1.27 -7.64 12.42
C PHE A 222 -1.40 -7.19 10.98
N LEU A 223 -0.77 -6.06 10.67
CA LEU A 223 -0.79 -5.42 9.36
C LEU A 223 0.32 -5.96 8.48
N ASN A 224 0.27 -5.68 7.17
CA ASN A 224 1.35 -6.06 6.26
C ASN A 224 2.70 -5.46 6.75
N PRO A 225 3.64 -6.29 7.24
CA PRO A 225 4.87 -5.81 7.84
C PRO A 225 5.89 -5.28 6.81
N ASP A 226 5.64 -5.48 5.51
CA ASP A 226 6.49 -4.93 4.45
C ASP A 226 6.34 -3.39 4.33
N GLU A 227 5.23 -2.82 4.82
CA GLU A 227 4.91 -1.40 4.65
C GLU A 227 4.44 -0.69 5.93
N ALA A 228 3.78 -1.42 6.85
CA ALA A 228 3.14 -0.84 8.01
C ALA A 228 3.84 -1.22 9.32
N PHE A 229 3.99 -0.22 10.19
CA PHE A 229 4.40 -0.45 11.57
C PHE A 229 3.27 -1.09 12.36
N GLN A 230 3.64 -1.93 13.31
CA GLN A 230 2.72 -2.70 14.12
C GLN A 230 2.41 -2.01 15.45
N ALA A 231 3.38 -1.34 16.07
CA ALA A 231 3.20 -0.75 17.40
C ALA A 231 3.34 0.79 17.41
N LEU A 232 3.27 1.45 16.25
CA LEU A 232 3.30 2.91 16.18
C LEU A 232 2.03 3.51 16.80
N ASP A 233 2.17 4.49 17.68
CA ASP A 233 1.11 4.98 18.57
C ASP A 233 -0.05 5.67 17.83
N SER A 234 0.27 6.48 16.82
CA SER A 234 -0.63 7.45 16.25
C SER A 234 -0.29 7.74 14.79
N THR A 235 -1.32 8.06 14.02
CA THR A 235 -1.17 8.42 12.61
C THR A 235 -0.84 9.89 12.51
N PHE A 236 0.15 10.22 11.68
CA PHE A 236 0.54 11.62 11.50
C PHE A 236 1.02 11.93 10.09
N ALA A 237 0.75 13.15 9.66
CA ALA A 237 1.23 13.69 8.39
C ALA A 237 2.72 14.01 8.49
N VAL A 238 3.45 13.83 7.39
CA VAL A 238 4.87 14.08 7.29
C VAL A 238 5.14 15.01 6.11
N PHE A 239 5.74 16.16 6.41
CA PHE A 239 6.10 17.17 5.41
C PHE A 239 7.62 17.24 5.22
N LYS A 240 8.34 17.11 6.34
CA LYS A 240 9.81 17.04 6.39
C LYS A 240 10.35 15.68 5.91
N PRO A 241 11.66 15.57 5.61
CA PRO A 241 12.28 14.29 5.28
C PRO A 241 12.09 13.28 6.40
N TYR A 242 11.64 12.07 6.06
CA TYR A 242 11.56 10.93 6.97
C TYR A 242 12.39 9.77 6.46
N TYR A 243 12.87 8.92 7.35
CA TYR A 243 13.60 7.70 7.01
C TYR A 243 12.86 6.51 7.60
N GLN A 244 12.54 5.55 6.76
CA GLN A 244 11.74 4.39 7.12
C GLN A 244 12.41 3.14 6.56
N ALA A 245 12.47 2.09 7.37
CA ALA A 245 12.82 0.77 6.87
C ALA A 245 11.98 -0.31 7.51
N HIS A 246 11.76 -1.38 6.75
CA HIS A 246 11.08 -2.59 7.15
C HIS A 246 11.90 -3.80 6.71
N PHE A 247 11.96 -4.80 7.58
CA PHE A 247 12.68 -6.05 7.38
C PHE A 247 11.78 -7.20 7.83
N VAL A 248 11.57 -8.17 6.96
CA VAL A 248 10.70 -9.33 7.21
C VAL A 248 11.39 -10.59 6.73
N HIS A 249 11.54 -11.56 7.62
CA HIS A 249 12.07 -12.87 7.29
C HIS A 249 11.02 -13.94 7.56
N GLU A 250 10.59 -14.60 6.48
CA GLU A 250 9.71 -15.76 6.55
C GLU A 250 10.56 -17.03 6.55
N PHE A 251 10.69 -17.69 7.69
CA PHE A 251 11.53 -18.88 7.86
C PHE A 251 10.92 -20.15 7.23
N ASN A 252 9.65 -20.10 6.80
CA ASN A 252 8.95 -21.20 6.13
C ASN A 252 8.97 -22.54 6.89
N GLY A 253 9.04 -22.50 8.21
CA GLY A 253 9.07 -23.69 9.07
C GLY A 253 10.49 -24.22 9.33
N PHE A 254 11.54 -23.50 8.95
CA PHE A 254 12.93 -23.94 9.12
C PHE A 254 13.30 -24.27 10.58
N LEU A 255 12.72 -23.55 11.54
CA LEU A 255 13.05 -23.68 12.96
C LEU A 255 12.14 -24.71 13.67
N LEU A 256 10.83 -24.52 13.61
CA LEU A 256 9.79 -25.28 14.28
C LEU A 256 9.57 -26.66 13.66
N ASN A 257 9.78 -26.85 12.36
CA ASN A 257 9.64 -28.19 11.76
C ASN A 257 10.74 -29.17 12.22
N LYS A 258 11.76 -28.71 12.94
CA LYS A 258 12.73 -29.58 13.61
C LYS A 258 12.13 -30.31 14.81
N VAL A 259 11.06 -29.76 15.41
CA VAL A 259 10.33 -30.39 16.51
C VAL A 259 9.20 -31.25 15.93
N PRO A 260 9.20 -32.59 16.13
CA PRO A 260 8.26 -33.50 15.46
C PRO A 260 6.77 -33.17 15.65
N ILE A 261 6.40 -32.69 16.85
CA ILE A 261 5.02 -32.33 17.19
C ILE A 261 4.59 -31.07 16.40
N LEU A 262 5.44 -30.04 16.37
CA LEU A 262 5.17 -28.79 15.67
C LEU A 262 5.18 -28.97 14.14
N LYS A 263 6.00 -29.89 13.63
CA LYS A 263 6.02 -30.28 12.22
C LYS A 263 4.66 -30.80 11.74
N LYS A 264 3.96 -31.60 12.56
CA LYS A 264 2.61 -32.11 12.22
C LYS A 264 1.59 -30.98 12.12
N MET A 265 1.80 -29.88 12.84
CA MET A 265 0.93 -28.70 12.81
C MET A 265 1.20 -27.79 11.60
N GLN A 266 2.28 -28.02 10.84
CA GLN A 266 2.66 -27.25 9.65
C GLN A 266 2.79 -25.74 9.91
N LEU A 267 3.37 -25.40 11.06
CA LEU A 267 3.59 -24.02 11.49
C LEU A 267 4.74 -23.40 10.69
N ARG A 268 4.64 -22.09 10.43
CA ARG A 268 5.67 -21.28 9.77
C ARG A 268 6.02 -20.11 10.66
N GLU A 269 7.31 -19.84 10.83
CA GLU A 269 7.80 -18.73 11.63
C GLU A 269 8.02 -17.52 10.74
N VAL A 270 7.77 -16.36 11.32
CA VAL A 270 8.07 -15.08 10.72
C VAL A 270 8.64 -14.17 11.78
N GLY A 271 9.68 -13.44 11.43
CA GLY A 271 10.31 -12.46 12.29
C GLY A 271 10.69 -11.24 11.49
N GLY A 272 10.74 -10.09 12.14
CA GLY A 272 11.04 -8.86 11.44
C GLY A 272 11.02 -7.66 12.35
N GLY A 273 11.04 -6.50 11.72
CA GLY A 273 11.01 -5.23 12.42
C GLY A 273 11.17 -4.08 11.45
N GLY A 274 11.19 -2.90 12.02
CA GLY A 274 11.35 -1.68 11.25
C GLY A 274 11.86 -0.55 12.11
N PHE A 275 12.27 0.53 11.46
CA PHE A 275 12.59 1.78 12.13
C PHE A 275 11.99 2.96 11.38
N LEU A 276 11.69 4.01 12.14
CA LEU A 276 11.20 5.28 11.63
C LEU A 276 11.94 6.42 12.33
N ILE A 277 12.55 7.28 11.53
CA ILE A 277 13.05 8.57 11.95
C ILE A 277 12.19 9.62 11.27
N ALA A 278 11.37 10.32 12.05
CA ALA A 278 10.47 11.36 11.58
C ALA A 278 10.75 12.68 12.34
N PRO A 279 11.61 13.56 11.79
CA PRO A 279 11.90 14.88 12.33
C PRO A 279 10.66 15.75 12.57
N GLU A 280 9.59 15.53 11.80
CA GLU A 280 8.28 16.20 11.97
C GLU A 280 7.79 16.18 13.43
N ARG A 281 7.99 15.06 14.12
CA ARG A 281 7.60 14.88 15.53
C ARG A 281 8.78 14.71 16.48
N ASN A 282 10.00 14.95 16.00
CA ASN A 282 11.24 14.53 16.65
C ASN A 282 11.16 13.06 17.10
N LEU A 283 10.65 12.19 16.23
CA LEU A 283 10.41 10.79 16.52
C LEU A 283 11.58 9.93 16.04
N ARG A 284 12.09 9.09 16.93
CA ARG A 284 12.98 7.97 16.65
C ARG A 284 12.31 6.73 17.19
N TYR A 285 12.00 5.81 16.30
CA TYR A 285 11.18 4.65 16.57
C TYR A 285 11.82 3.41 15.97
N ALA A 286 11.76 2.30 16.69
CA ALA A 286 12.08 0.98 16.20
C ALA A 286 11.06 -0.03 16.74
N GLU A 287 10.77 -1.05 15.95
CA GLU A 287 9.97 -2.20 16.40
C GLU A 287 10.59 -3.51 15.94
N LEU A 288 10.33 -4.55 16.71
CA LEU A 288 10.65 -5.93 16.40
C LEU A 288 9.40 -6.76 16.61
N PHE A 289 9.20 -7.76 15.77
CA PHE A 289 8.15 -8.73 15.94
C PHE A 289 8.61 -10.14 15.62
N ALA A 290 7.96 -11.10 16.27
CA ALA A 290 8.08 -12.52 15.96
C ALA A 290 6.69 -13.14 16.00
N GLY A 291 6.42 -14.07 15.11
CA GLY A 291 5.13 -14.71 15.01
C GLY A 291 5.19 -16.11 14.43
N VAL A 292 4.07 -16.80 14.59
CA VAL A 292 3.85 -18.13 14.06
C VAL A 292 2.56 -18.12 13.25
N GLU A 293 2.63 -18.65 12.04
CA GLU A 293 1.58 -18.65 11.05
C GLU A 293 1.22 -20.08 10.64
N ARG A 294 -0.05 -20.30 10.31
CA ARG A 294 -0.54 -21.55 9.73
C ARG A 294 -1.43 -21.27 8.54
N VAL A 295 -1.22 -22.03 7.48
CA VAL A 295 -2.01 -21.97 6.25
C VAL A 295 -3.17 -22.95 6.36
N PHE A 296 -4.36 -22.45 6.07
CA PHE A 296 -5.61 -23.20 6.01
C PHE A 296 -6.18 -23.15 4.60
N LYS A 297 -6.82 -24.25 4.19
CA LYS A 297 -7.63 -24.28 2.97
C LYS A 297 -9.05 -23.86 3.34
N TRP A 298 -9.69 -23.05 2.50
CA TRP A 298 -11.08 -22.67 2.72
C TRP A 298 -11.99 -23.90 2.55
N PRO A 299 -12.90 -24.20 3.49
CA PRO A 299 -13.68 -25.43 3.49
C PRO A 299 -14.61 -25.54 2.27
N PHE A 300 -15.13 -24.41 1.79
CA PHE A 300 -16.07 -24.37 0.66
C PHE A 300 -15.41 -24.10 -0.71
N ASN A 301 -14.10 -23.84 -0.73
CA ASN A 301 -13.35 -23.55 -1.95
C ASN A 301 -11.88 -23.95 -1.74
N PRO A 302 -11.51 -25.21 -2.05
CA PRO A 302 -10.18 -25.75 -1.75
C PRO A 302 -9.05 -25.07 -2.52
N LEU A 303 -9.38 -24.30 -3.57
CA LEU A 303 -8.42 -23.48 -4.31
C LEU A 303 -8.06 -22.20 -3.56
N SER A 304 -8.95 -21.67 -2.71
CA SER A 304 -8.65 -20.53 -1.84
C SER A 304 -7.98 -21.00 -0.55
N LYS A 305 -6.92 -20.29 -0.18
CA LYS A 305 -6.18 -20.50 1.06
C LYS A 305 -6.17 -19.20 1.84
N PHE A 306 -6.23 -19.32 3.15
CA PHE A 306 -6.00 -18.22 4.07
C PHE A 306 -4.93 -18.63 5.06
N LYS A 307 -4.28 -17.65 5.67
CA LYS A 307 -3.21 -17.87 6.62
C LYS A 307 -3.55 -17.08 7.87
N LEU A 308 -3.57 -17.77 9.00
CA LEU A 308 -3.76 -17.17 10.31
C LEU A 308 -2.42 -17.16 11.04
N GLY A 309 -2.10 -16.04 11.68
CA GLY A 309 -0.89 -15.90 12.47
C GLY A 309 -1.14 -15.23 13.80
N VAL A 310 -0.31 -15.56 14.79
CA VAL A 310 -0.22 -14.87 16.06
C VAL A 310 1.18 -14.31 16.21
N TYR A 311 1.27 -13.06 16.64
CA TYR A 311 2.51 -12.28 16.65
C TYR A 311 2.67 -11.59 17.99
N VAL A 312 3.92 -11.47 18.42
CA VAL A 312 4.34 -10.61 19.54
C VAL A 312 5.17 -9.49 18.95
N VAL A 313 4.83 -8.26 19.29
CA VAL A 313 5.49 -7.05 18.82
C VAL A 313 6.03 -6.28 20.01
N GLY A 314 7.30 -5.91 19.98
CA GLY A 314 7.91 -4.97 20.92
C GLY A 314 8.35 -3.72 20.17
N SER A 315 8.24 -2.55 20.80
CA SER A 315 8.68 -1.29 20.20
C SER A 315 9.53 -0.47 21.15
N ALA A 316 10.32 0.44 20.60
CA ALA A 316 11.13 1.41 21.31
C ALA A 316 11.00 2.77 20.63
N ALA A 317 10.52 3.77 21.35
CA ALA A 317 10.28 5.13 20.89
C ALA A 317 10.79 6.14 21.91
N ASN A 318 11.19 7.32 21.44
CA ASN A 318 11.58 8.44 22.31
C ASN A 318 10.40 9.36 22.71
N ARG A 319 9.21 9.18 22.12
CA ARG A 319 8.07 10.12 22.29
C ARG A 319 6.82 9.49 22.91
N PHE A 320 6.75 8.17 23.00
CA PHE A 320 5.59 7.46 23.54
C PHE A 320 6.02 6.17 24.21
N HIS A 321 5.08 5.56 24.96
CA HIS A 321 5.33 4.33 25.68
C HIS A 321 5.58 3.16 24.73
N ASN A 322 6.32 2.16 25.20
CA ASN A 322 6.86 1.08 24.38
C ASN A 322 6.12 -0.23 24.65
N PRO A 323 4.88 -0.41 24.14
CA PRO A 323 4.09 -1.56 24.50
C PRO A 323 4.64 -2.82 23.84
N VAL A 324 4.65 -3.91 24.61
CA VAL A 324 4.62 -5.27 24.05
C VAL A 324 3.16 -5.58 23.73
N GLN A 325 2.88 -5.91 22.47
CA GLN A 325 1.53 -6.15 21.97
C GLN A 325 1.42 -7.56 21.40
N PHE A 326 0.29 -8.21 21.66
CA PHE A 326 -0.10 -9.44 20.98
C PHE A 326 -1.04 -9.12 19.84
N LYS A 327 -0.76 -9.68 18.66
CA LYS A 327 -1.53 -9.41 17.45
C LYS A 327 -1.93 -10.69 16.74
N VAL A 328 -3.02 -10.58 15.99
CA VAL A 328 -3.54 -11.65 15.14
C VAL A 328 -3.56 -11.17 13.69
N GLY A 329 -2.99 -11.96 12.80
CA GLY A 329 -2.96 -11.70 11.37
C GLY A 329 -3.86 -12.67 10.61
N LEU A 330 -4.56 -12.14 9.61
CA LEU A 330 -5.29 -12.92 8.62
C LEU A 330 -4.85 -12.43 7.25
N THR A 331 -4.24 -13.32 6.46
CA THR A 331 -3.86 -13.03 5.08
C THR A 331 -4.52 -14.04 4.14
N THR A 332 -4.76 -13.62 2.91
CA THR A 332 -5.44 -14.43 1.89
C THR A 332 -4.52 -14.71 0.73
N TRP A 333 -4.72 -15.81 0.03
CA TRP A 333 -3.89 -16.15 -1.12
C TRP A 333 -4.40 -15.51 -2.40
N ASP A 334 -3.60 -14.62 -3.01
CA ASP A 334 -3.86 -14.10 -4.35
C ASP A 334 -3.39 -15.12 -5.38
N LYS A 335 -4.36 -15.78 -6.02
CA LYS A 335 -4.12 -16.80 -7.05
C LYS A 335 -3.49 -16.23 -8.32
N GLN A 336 -3.81 -14.99 -8.68
CA GLN A 336 -3.32 -14.38 -9.93
C GLN A 336 -1.85 -13.97 -9.78
N ARG A 337 -1.49 -13.48 -8.60
CA ARG A 337 -0.12 -13.02 -8.31
C ARG A 337 0.76 -14.10 -7.68
N ASN A 338 0.16 -15.22 -7.27
CA ASN A 338 0.85 -16.31 -6.57
C ASN A 338 1.58 -15.81 -5.31
N LYS A 339 0.92 -14.92 -4.55
CA LYS A 339 1.45 -14.25 -3.35
C LYS A 339 0.39 -14.15 -2.25
N TRP A 340 0.82 -14.03 -1.00
CA TRP A 340 -0.05 -13.71 0.12
C TRP A 340 -0.44 -12.22 0.08
N PHE A 341 -1.70 -11.91 0.38
CA PHE A 341 -2.30 -10.58 0.42
C PHE A 341 -2.88 -10.27 1.80
#